data_AF-A0A9P6QPE1-F1
#
_entry.id   AF-A0A9P6QPE1-F1
#
_cell.length_a   1.000
_cell.length_b   1.000
_cell.length_c   1.000
_cell.angle_alpha   90.00
_cell.angle_beta   90.00
_cell.angle_gamma   90.00
#
_symmetry.space_group_name_H-M   'P 1'
#
loop_
_entity.id
_entity.type
_entity.pdbx_description
1 polymer ?
#
loop_
_entity_poly.entity_id
_entity_poly.type
_entity_poly.pdbx_seq_one_letter_code
_entity_poly.pdbx_strand_id
1 'polypeptide(L)'
;MVTAGVRASKQLHNMLLNNILRLPMSFFDTTPTGRIINRFSSDIFSIDEKLPWAFHDMFFCGVAVTGSLIVISITTPVFLAIVPPIFVIYGFVMSYYIASSRAFKRIESVAKSPMYQHFSETLSGVSTIRALRCHERFIADNATRSNLASNAHFVWAVGNRWLNVRLESLGSIIVLAASLFAVLARGSVSPSMVGMSLAYALNITVDITWLVRCLCEVQFEMVAVERTDEYSNKNQEAPNFTDVPLPENWPAQG
;
A
#
# COMPACT_ATOMS: atom_id res chain seq x y z
N MET A 1 6.92 14.05 -10.97
CA MET A 1 6.80 12.72 -10.32
C MET A 1 7.34 11.60 -11.19
N VAL A 2 6.91 11.43 -12.44
CA VAL A 2 7.37 10.34 -13.32
C VAL A 2 8.90 10.26 -13.41
N THR A 3 9.58 11.38 -13.63
CA THR A 3 11.05 11.42 -13.69
C THR A 3 11.74 11.07 -12.38
N ALA A 4 11.14 11.41 -11.24
CA ALA A 4 11.64 11.04 -9.92
C ALA A 4 11.42 9.54 -9.64
N GLY A 5 10.25 9.01 -10.01
CA GLY A 5 9.93 7.58 -9.93
C GLY A 5 10.90 6.73 -10.76
N VAL A 6 11.13 7.11 -12.02
CA VAL A 6 12.10 6.42 -12.90
C VAL A 6 13.52 6.48 -12.35
N ARG A 7 13.95 7.62 -11.79
CA ARG A 7 15.27 7.73 -11.16
C ARG A 7 15.40 6.84 -9.92
N ALA A 8 14.40 6.86 -9.04
CA ALA A 8 14.37 6.04 -7.83
C ALA A 8 14.33 4.54 -8.16
N SER A 9 13.48 4.14 -9.09
CA SER A 9 13.41 2.79 -9.66
C SER A 9 14.77 2.32 -10.18
N LYS A 10 15.40 3.11 -11.07
CA LYS A 10 16.70 2.78 -11.64
C LYS A 10 17.78 2.65 -10.56
N GLN A 11 17.76 3.53 -9.56
CA GLN A 11 18.71 3.47 -8.46
C GLN A 11 18.50 2.21 -7.61
N LEU A 12 17.27 1.92 -7.19
CA LEU A 12 16.94 0.74 -6.38
C LEU A 12 17.22 -0.56 -7.13
N HIS A 13 16.85 -0.65 -8.41
CA HIS A 13 17.17 -1.79 -9.26
C HIS A 13 18.68 -2.01 -9.38
N ASN A 14 19.46 -0.94 -9.63
CA ASN A 14 20.91 -1.04 -9.75
C ASN A 14 21.58 -1.42 -8.44
N MET A 15 21.13 -0.87 -7.30
CA MET A 15 21.62 -1.24 -5.98
C MET A 15 21.32 -2.71 -5.67
N LEU A 16 20.09 -3.15 -5.94
CA LEU A 16 19.66 -4.54 -5.76
C LEU A 16 20.51 -5.50 -6.62
N LEU A 17 20.67 -5.18 -7.91
CA LEU A 17 21.45 -6.00 -8.84
C LEU A 17 22.92 -6.09 -8.43
N ASN A 18 23.56 -4.94 -8.16
CA ASN A 18 24.96 -4.89 -7.78
C ASN A 18 25.21 -5.62 -6.46
N ASN A 19 24.30 -5.53 -5.49
CA ASN A 19 24.47 -6.22 -4.22
C ASN A 19 24.28 -7.73 -4.38
N ILE A 20 23.21 -8.17 -5.07
CA ILE A 20 22.91 -9.60 -5.24
C ILE A 20 24.03 -10.33 -5.96
N LEU A 21 24.63 -9.73 -6.99
CA LEU A 21 25.75 -10.33 -7.72
C LEU A 21 27.01 -10.54 -6.87
N ARG A 22 27.11 -9.89 -5.71
CA ARG A 22 28.24 -9.99 -4.77
C ARG A 22 27.87 -10.74 -3.49
N LEU A 23 26.70 -11.36 -3.42
CA LEU A 23 26.31 -12.18 -2.26
C LEU A 23 27.00 -13.54 -2.28
N PRO A 24 27.27 -14.13 -1.11
CA PRO A 24 27.94 -15.42 -1.04
C PRO A 24 27.11 -16.56 -1.60
N MET A 25 27.76 -17.61 -2.12
CA MET A 25 27.06 -18.81 -2.62
C MET A 25 26.11 -19.42 -1.57
N SER A 26 26.47 -19.35 -0.28
CA SER A 26 25.59 -19.79 0.82
C SER A 26 24.22 -19.10 0.83
N PHE A 27 24.13 -17.84 0.37
CA PHE A 27 22.86 -17.14 0.23
C PHE A 27 21.99 -17.76 -0.86
N PHE A 28 22.59 -18.11 -2.00
CA PHE A 28 21.89 -18.73 -3.13
C PHE A 28 21.46 -20.17 -2.84
N ASP A 29 22.23 -20.90 -2.03
CA ASP A 29 21.89 -22.26 -1.61
C ASP A 29 20.76 -22.29 -0.56
N THR A 30 20.67 -21.26 0.28
CA THR A 30 19.66 -21.17 1.36
C THR A 30 18.39 -20.42 0.95
N THR A 31 18.47 -19.56 -0.06
CA THR A 31 17.35 -18.71 -0.50
C THR A 31 16.70 -19.28 -1.77
N PRO A 32 15.40 -19.60 -1.77
CA PRO A 32 14.73 -20.09 -2.97
C PRO A 32 14.84 -19.09 -4.13
N THR A 33 15.23 -19.55 -5.32
CA THR A 33 15.36 -18.71 -6.52
C THR A 33 14.11 -17.89 -6.82
N GLY A 34 12.92 -18.47 -6.61
CA GLY A 34 11.65 -17.77 -6.79
C GLY A 34 11.48 -16.54 -5.89
N ARG A 35 12.09 -16.52 -4.71
CA ARG A 35 12.07 -15.35 -3.82
C ARG A 35 12.91 -14.21 -4.40
N ILE A 36 14.07 -14.52 -4.97
CA ILE A 36 14.95 -13.54 -5.64
C ILE A 36 14.25 -12.97 -6.88
N ILE A 37 13.64 -13.83 -7.70
CA ILE A 37 12.88 -13.41 -8.88
C ILE A 37 11.71 -12.50 -8.50
N ASN A 38 10.99 -12.79 -7.41
CA ASN A 38 9.89 -11.93 -6.94
C ASN A 38 10.35 -10.51 -6.58
N ARG A 39 11.59 -10.35 -6.09
CA ARG A 39 12.17 -9.02 -5.81
C ARG A 39 12.38 -8.23 -7.11
N PHE A 40 13.00 -8.84 -8.12
CA PHE A 40 13.22 -8.20 -9.43
C PHE A 40 11.96 -8.04 -10.29
N SER A 41 10.87 -8.75 -9.98
CA SER A 41 9.62 -8.69 -10.73
C SER A 41 8.54 -7.92 -9.96
N SER A 42 7.82 -8.59 -9.07
CA SER A 42 6.66 -8.01 -8.39
C SER A 42 6.98 -6.80 -7.52
N ASP A 43 8.11 -6.80 -6.81
CA ASP A 43 8.46 -5.68 -5.94
C ASP A 43 8.97 -4.48 -6.76
N ILE A 44 9.88 -4.70 -7.73
CA ILE A 44 10.29 -3.65 -8.67
C ILE A 44 9.09 -3.08 -9.44
N PHE A 45 8.17 -3.92 -9.94
CA PHE A 45 6.94 -3.43 -10.60
C PHE A 45 6.09 -2.54 -9.67
N SER A 46 6.02 -2.88 -8.38
CA SER A 46 5.29 -2.08 -7.40
C SER A 46 5.99 -0.73 -7.15
N ILE A 47 7.32 -0.70 -7.17
CA ILE A 47 8.13 0.53 -7.04
C ILE A 47 8.04 1.39 -8.30
N ASP A 48 7.99 0.77 -9.48
CA ASP A 48 8.04 1.45 -10.77
C ASP A 48 6.69 2.06 -11.16
N GLU A 49 5.60 1.31 -10.96
CA GLU A 49 4.28 1.69 -11.43
C GLU A 49 3.39 2.15 -10.28
N LYS A 50 3.16 1.29 -9.28
CA LYS A 50 2.12 1.55 -8.28
C LYS A 50 2.48 2.66 -7.30
N LEU A 51 3.72 2.65 -6.79
CA LEU A 51 4.18 3.58 -5.77
C LEU A 51 4.14 5.04 -6.27
N PRO A 52 4.59 5.38 -7.50
CA PRO A 52 4.43 6.72 -8.04
C PRO A 52 2.97 7.17 -8.17
N TRP A 53 2.05 6.32 -8.62
CA TRP A 53 0.63 6.67 -8.67
C TRP A 53 0.06 6.90 -7.27
N ALA A 54 0.36 6.02 -6.31
CA ALA A 54 -0.10 6.19 -4.93
C ALA A 54 0.42 7.48 -4.27
N PHE A 55 1.69 7.83 -4.50
CA PHE A 55 2.24 9.12 -4.05
C PHE A 55 1.57 10.32 -4.72
N HIS A 56 1.17 10.18 -5.99
CA HIS A 56 0.55 11.26 -6.75
C HIS A 56 -0.81 11.57 -6.17
N ASP A 57 -1.61 10.53 -5.98
CA ASP A 57 -2.94 10.64 -5.41
C ASP A 57 -2.88 11.14 -3.97
N MET A 58 -1.93 10.66 -3.16
CA MET A 58 -1.70 11.15 -1.80
C MET A 58 -1.35 12.64 -1.79
N PHE A 59 -0.46 13.08 -2.69
CA PHE A 59 -0.07 14.49 -2.78
C PHE A 59 -1.23 15.37 -3.24
N PHE A 60 -1.96 14.94 -4.27
CA PHE A 60 -3.12 15.66 -4.80
C PHE A 60 -4.21 15.80 -3.73
N CYS A 61 -4.59 14.71 -3.07
CA CYS A 61 -5.58 14.72 -2.00
C CYS A 61 -5.08 15.56 -0.79
N GLY A 62 -3.79 15.47 -0.45
CA GLY A 62 -3.21 16.26 0.64
C GLY A 62 -3.29 17.76 0.38
N VAL A 63 -2.98 18.20 -0.85
CA VAL A 63 -3.12 19.59 -1.28
C VAL A 63 -4.59 20.01 -1.30
N ALA A 64 -5.50 19.16 -1.79
CA ALA A 64 -6.94 19.44 -1.81
C ALA A 64 -7.53 19.64 -0.40
N VAL A 65 -7.23 18.74 0.55
CA VAL A 65 -7.66 18.86 1.95
C VAL A 65 -7.09 20.13 2.58
N THR A 66 -5.79 20.39 2.39
CA THR A 66 -5.14 21.57 2.98
C THR A 66 -5.70 22.86 2.38
N GLY A 67 -5.93 22.91 1.07
CA GLY A 67 -6.56 24.04 0.38
C GLY A 67 -7.97 24.30 0.88
N SER A 68 -8.79 23.25 1.00
CA SER A 68 -10.14 23.34 1.55
C SER A 68 -10.15 23.85 2.99
N LEU A 69 -9.23 23.36 3.83
CA LEU A 69 -9.08 23.83 5.22
C LEU A 69 -8.68 25.31 5.28
N ILE A 70 -7.78 25.78 4.41
CA ILE A 70 -7.37 27.19 4.34
C ILE A 70 -8.57 28.08 3.98
N VAL A 71 -9.34 27.71 2.96
CA VAL A 71 -10.51 28.49 2.52
C VAL A 71 -11.58 28.54 3.61
N ILE A 72 -11.86 27.41 4.27
CA ILE A 72 -12.83 27.35 5.37
C ILE A 72 -12.34 28.21 6.56
N SER A 73 -11.05 28.17 6.87
CA SER A 73 -10.46 28.94 7.98
C SER A 73 -10.54 30.45 7.76
N ILE A 74 -10.35 30.92 6.52
CA ILE A 74 -10.46 32.35 6.17
C ILE A 74 -11.93 32.81 6.18
N THR A 75 -12.83 32.00 5.63
CA THR A 75 -14.25 32.37 5.50
C THR A 75 -15.01 32.30 6.81
N THR A 76 -14.73 31.29 7.65
CA THR A 76 -15.41 31.07 8.92
C THR A 76 -14.39 30.74 10.02
N PRO A 77 -13.75 31.76 10.64
CA PRO A 77 -12.71 31.55 11.66
C PRO A 77 -13.19 30.73 12.87
N VAL A 78 -14.48 30.80 13.20
CA VAL A 78 -15.09 30.02 14.29
C VAL A 78 -14.99 28.51 14.06
N PHE A 79 -14.94 28.07 12.80
CA PHE A 79 -14.78 26.66 12.44
C PHE A 79 -13.46 26.07 12.95
N LEU A 80 -12.43 26.90 13.12
CA LEU A 80 -11.11 26.48 13.58
C LEU A 80 -11.13 25.89 14.99
N ALA A 81 -12.14 26.22 15.82
CA ALA A 81 -12.33 25.62 17.14
C ALA A 81 -12.74 24.13 17.07
N ILE A 82 -13.40 23.71 15.99
CA ILE A 82 -13.91 22.35 15.79
C ILE A 82 -12.89 21.45 15.08
N VAL A 83 -11.94 22.04 14.35
CA VAL A 83 -10.91 21.29 13.61
C VAL A 83 -10.06 20.39 14.53
N PRO A 84 -9.50 20.86 15.66
CA PRO A 84 -8.66 20.02 16.53
C PRO A 84 -9.34 18.74 17.04
N PRO A 85 -10.56 18.77 17.65
CA PRO A 85 -11.19 17.55 18.13
C PRO A 85 -11.53 16.59 16.99
N ILE A 86 -11.93 17.11 15.82
CA ILE A 86 -12.21 16.30 14.64
C ILE A 86 -10.93 15.62 14.14
N PHE A 87 -9.80 16.33 14.09
CA PHE A 87 -8.53 15.78 13.65
C PHE A 87 -8.03 14.67 14.58
N VAL A 88 -8.22 14.84 15.89
CA VAL A 88 -7.92 13.79 16.88
C VAL A 88 -8.78 12.54 16.63
N ILE A 89 -10.08 12.69 16.41
CA ILE A 89 -10.98 11.56 16.12
C ILE A 89 -10.58 10.87 14.82
N TYR A 90 -10.27 11.63 13.75
CA TYR A 90 -9.76 11.05 12.49
C TYR A 90 -8.48 10.27 12.72
N GLY A 91 -7.53 10.79 13.50
CA GLY A 91 -6.28 10.12 13.84
C GLY A 91 -6.49 8.79 14.58
N PHE A 92 -7.43 8.74 15.52
CA PHE A 92 -7.80 7.50 16.22
C PHE A 92 -8.42 6.47 15.28
N VAL A 93 -9.41 6.87 14.47
CA VAL A 93 -10.05 6.00 13.49
C VAL A 93 -9.04 5.46 12.49
N MET A 94 -8.13 6.32 12.01
CA MET A 94 -7.08 5.96 11.06
C MET A 94 -6.08 4.96 11.67
N SER A 95 -5.61 5.21 12.89
CA SER A 95 -4.66 4.32 13.57
C SER A 95 -5.24 2.91 13.76
N TYR A 96 -6.50 2.84 14.17
CA TYR A 96 -7.23 1.57 14.31
C TYR A 96 -7.44 0.87 12.96
N TYR A 97 -7.83 1.63 11.94
CA TYR A 97 -8.05 1.10 10.60
C TYR A 97 -6.78 0.52 10.00
N ILE A 98 -5.66 1.25 10.07
CA ILE A 98 -4.37 0.82 9.51
C ILE A 98 -3.92 -0.50 10.14
N ALA A 99 -4.01 -0.62 11.47
CA ALA A 99 -3.67 -1.86 12.16
C ALA A 99 -4.54 -3.04 11.70
N SER A 100 -5.85 -2.83 11.60
CA SER A 100 -6.81 -3.86 11.20
C SER A 100 -6.70 -4.24 9.72
N SER A 101 -6.55 -3.25 8.84
CA SER A 101 -6.47 -3.44 7.38
C SER A 101 -5.24 -4.25 6.98
N ARG A 102 -4.10 -4.08 7.66
CA ARG A 102 -2.91 -4.93 7.46
C ARG A 102 -3.20 -6.39 7.75
N ALA A 103 -3.91 -6.68 8.86
CA ALA A 103 -4.28 -8.04 9.21
C ALA A 103 -5.24 -8.65 8.19
N PHE A 104 -6.27 -7.90 7.75
CA PHE A 104 -7.20 -8.35 6.71
C PHE A 104 -6.49 -8.65 5.40
N LYS A 105 -5.56 -7.79 4.97
CA LYS A 105 -4.80 -7.99 3.74
C LYS A 105 -3.90 -9.23 3.80
N ARG A 106 -3.29 -9.49 4.97
CA ARG A 106 -2.51 -10.72 5.21
C ARG A 106 -3.39 -11.97 5.10
N ILE A 107 -4.57 -11.97 5.72
CA ILE A 107 -5.50 -13.11 5.66
C ILE A 107 -5.93 -13.35 4.21
N GLU A 108 -6.28 -12.30 3.47
CA GLU A 108 -6.64 -12.37 2.06
C GLU A 108 -5.52 -12.98 1.20
N SER A 109 -4.28 -12.53 1.40
CA SER A 109 -3.12 -13.02 0.64
C SER A 109 -2.84 -14.51 0.92
N VAL A 110 -2.88 -14.92 2.19
CA VAL A 110 -2.65 -16.31 2.59
C VAL A 110 -3.76 -17.23 2.08
N ALA A 111 -5.03 -16.79 2.08
CA ALA A 111 -6.14 -17.59 1.60
C ALA A 111 -6.15 -17.80 0.08
N LYS A 112 -5.61 -16.84 -0.70
CA LYS A 112 -5.57 -16.93 -2.18
C LYS A 112 -4.51 -17.89 -2.71
N SER A 113 -3.37 -18.03 -2.03
CA SER A 113 -2.23 -18.82 -2.53
C SER A 113 -2.56 -20.31 -2.78
N PRO A 114 -3.23 -21.03 -1.87
CA PRO A 114 -3.60 -22.45 -2.08
C PRO A 114 -4.56 -22.69 -3.24
N MET A 115 -5.36 -21.68 -3.61
CA MET A 115 -6.27 -21.76 -4.76
C MET A 115 -5.48 -21.74 -6.08
N TYR A 116 -4.51 -20.83 -6.21
CA TYR A 116 -3.64 -20.79 -7.39
C TYR A 116 -2.74 -22.02 -7.52
N GLN A 117 -2.23 -22.54 -6.40
CA GLN A 117 -1.48 -23.79 -6.37
C GLN A 117 -2.32 -24.97 -6.86
N HIS A 118 -3.55 -25.13 -6.33
CA HIS A 118 -4.47 -26.19 -6.75
C HIS A 118 -4.78 -26.12 -8.26
N PHE A 119 -4.95 -24.91 -8.79
CA PHE A 119 -5.17 -24.71 -10.21
C PHE A 119 -3.97 -25.16 -11.06
N SER A 120 -2.75 -24.79 -10.63
CA SER A 120 -1.52 -25.23 -11.29
C SER A 120 -1.35 -26.75 -11.26
N GLU A 121 -1.58 -27.38 -10.11
CA GLU A 121 -1.52 -28.84 -9.94
C GLU A 121 -2.54 -29.55 -10.84
N THR A 122 -3.75 -29.01 -10.92
CA THR A 122 -4.83 -29.55 -11.76
C THR A 122 -4.46 -29.48 -13.25
N LEU A 123 -3.86 -28.37 -13.70
CA LEU A 123 -3.42 -28.22 -15.09
C LEU A 123 -2.30 -29.20 -15.45
N SER A 124 -1.29 -29.33 -14.58
CA SER A 124 -0.19 -30.27 -14.79
C SER A 124 -0.65 -31.74 -14.74
N GLY A 125 -1.64 -32.06 -13.90
CA GLY A 125 -2.13 -33.42 -13.68
C GLY A 125 -3.43 -33.79 -14.42
N VAL A 126 -3.87 -32.99 -15.39
CA VAL A 126 -5.22 -33.11 -15.97
C VAL A 126 -5.50 -34.48 -16.60
N SER A 127 -4.51 -35.10 -17.23
CA SER A 127 -4.62 -36.43 -17.83
C SER A 127 -4.83 -37.51 -16.76
N THR A 128 -4.07 -37.46 -15.67
CA THR A 128 -4.18 -38.38 -14.53
C THR A 128 -5.51 -38.24 -13.81
N ILE A 129 -5.98 -37.01 -13.59
CA ILE A 129 -7.27 -36.74 -12.94
C ILE A 129 -8.43 -37.33 -13.76
N ARG A 130 -8.38 -37.17 -15.08
CA ARG A 130 -9.38 -37.75 -16.00
C ARG A 130 -9.30 -39.27 -16.05
N ALA A 131 -8.10 -39.84 -16.10
CA ALA A 131 -7.88 -41.29 -16.11
C ALA A 131 -8.41 -41.97 -14.84
N LEU A 132 -8.18 -41.35 -13.68
CA LEU A 132 -8.65 -41.84 -12.37
C LEU A 132 -10.10 -41.45 -12.06
N ARG A 133 -10.77 -40.69 -12.96
CA ARG A 133 -12.16 -40.21 -12.81
C ARG A 133 -12.42 -39.45 -11.50
N CYS A 134 -11.44 -38.73 -10.97
CA CYS A 134 -11.55 -38.01 -9.70
C CYS A 134 -11.90 -36.51 -9.84
N HIS A 135 -12.45 -36.11 -10.99
CA HIS A 135 -12.79 -34.71 -11.30
C HIS A 135 -13.75 -34.07 -10.28
N GLU A 136 -14.80 -34.77 -9.84
CA GLU A 136 -15.75 -34.27 -8.83
C GLU A 136 -15.07 -33.89 -7.51
N ARG A 137 -14.11 -34.70 -7.06
CA ARG A 137 -13.31 -34.40 -5.86
C ARG A 137 -12.50 -33.11 -6.04
N PHE A 138 -11.82 -32.96 -7.17
CA PHE A 138 -11.04 -31.76 -7.48
C PHE A 138 -11.93 -30.51 -7.61
N ILE A 139 -13.15 -30.64 -8.15
CA ILE A 139 -14.13 -29.55 -8.22
C ILE A 139 -14.57 -29.14 -6.81
N ALA A 140 -14.89 -30.10 -5.94
CA ALA A 140 -15.28 -29.83 -4.55
C ALA A 140 -14.15 -29.19 -3.73
N ASP A 141 -12.92 -29.68 -3.88
CA ASP A 141 -11.73 -29.12 -3.24
C ASP A 141 -11.48 -27.67 -3.73
N ASN A 142 -11.62 -27.43 -5.03
CA ASN A 142 -11.51 -26.08 -5.60
C ASN A 142 -12.59 -25.13 -5.06
N ALA A 143 -13.84 -25.60 -4.98
CA ALA A 143 -14.95 -24.81 -4.43
C ALA A 143 -14.69 -24.42 -2.97
N THR A 144 -14.17 -25.35 -2.15
CA THR A 144 -13.84 -25.10 -0.75
C THR A 144 -12.73 -24.04 -0.60
N ARG A 145 -11.65 -24.16 -1.39
CA ARG A 145 -10.54 -23.18 -1.38
C ARG A 145 -10.99 -21.82 -1.89
N SER A 146 -11.80 -21.79 -2.95
CA SER A 146 -12.36 -20.56 -3.51
C SER A 146 -13.29 -19.86 -2.52
N ASN A 147 -14.12 -20.61 -1.79
CA ASN A 147 -14.98 -20.07 -0.74
C ASN A 147 -14.16 -19.44 0.40
N LEU A 148 -13.09 -20.11 0.84
CA LEU A 148 -12.18 -19.55 1.86
C LEU A 148 -11.54 -18.23 1.40
N ALA A 149 -11.02 -18.19 0.16
CA ALA A 149 -10.44 -16.98 -0.42
C ALA A 149 -11.47 -15.85 -0.59
N SER A 150 -12.70 -16.19 -0.98
CA SER A 150 -13.79 -15.23 -1.14
C SER A 150 -14.23 -14.64 0.21
N ASN A 151 -14.35 -15.47 1.25
CA ASN A 151 -14.65 -15.02 2.61
C ASN A 151 -13.56 -14.09 3.15
N ALA A 152 -12.28 -14.42 2.93
CA ALA A 152 -11.18 -13.56 3.33
C ALA A 152 -11.22 -12.20 2.62
N HIS A 153 -11.53 -12.19 1.32
CA HIS A 153 -11.71 -10.94 0.56
C HIS A 153 -12.92 -10.14 1.05
N PHE A 154 -14.02 -10.81 1.39
CA PHE A 154 -15.22 -10.17 1.95
C PHE A 154 -14.92 -9.44 3.26
N VAL A 155 -14.16 -10.06 4.18
CA VAL A 155 -13.74 -9.41 5.43
C VAL A 155 -12.93 -8.14 5.16
N TRP A 156 -12.01 -8.17 4.20
CA TRP A 156 -11.28 -6.97 3.77
C TRP A 156 -12.20 -5.90 3.19
N ALA A 157 -13.18 -6.28 2.36
CA ALA A 157 -14.15 -5.35 1.78
C ALA A 157 -15.05 -4.70 2.84
N VAL A 158 -15.53 -5.47 3.82
CA VAL A 158 -16.30 -4.97 4.96
C VAL A 158 -15.46 -4.02 5.82
N GLY A 159 -14.17 -4.32 6.03
CA GLY A 159 -13.24 -3.42 6.71
C GLY A 159 -13.13 -2.05 6.03
N ASN A 160 -13.00 -2.01 4.70
CA ASN A 160 -13.03 -0.76 3.93
C ASN A 160 -14.39 -0.04 4.08
N ARG A 161 -15.50 -0.77 4.05
CA ARG A 161 -16.83 -0.18 4.21
C ARG A 161 -17.03 0.43 5.60
N TRP A 162 -16.53 -0.23 6.64
CA TRP A 162 -16.55 0.30 8.02
C TRP A 162 -15.83 1.65 8.11
N LEU A 163 -14.65 1.76 7.50
CA LEU A 163 -13.91 3.04 7.46
C LEU A 163 -14.74 4.11 6.76
N ASN A 164 -15.24 3.83 5.55
CA ASN A 164 -16.03 4.79 4.77
C ASN A 164 -17.23 5.32 5.57
N VAL A 165 -17.99 4.44 6.24
CA VAL A 165 -19.14 4.87 7.06
C VAL A 165 -18.71 5.81 8.20
N ARG A 166 -17.55 5.56 8.84
CA ARG A 166 -17.04 6.43 9.90
C ARG A 166 -16.56 7.78 9.37
N LEU A 167 -15.80 7.79 8.26
CA LEU A 167 -15.30 9.04 7.66
C LEU A 167 -16.45 9.92 7.14
N GLU A 168 -17.45 9.32 6.48
CA GLU A 168 -18.67 10.01 6.03
C GLU A 168 -19.51 10.55 7.18
N SER A 169 -19.62 9.81 8.28
CA SER A 169 -20.33 10.28 9.48
C SER A 169 -19.64 11.49 10.13
N LEU A 170 -18.31 11.51 10.17
CA LEU A 170 -17.53 12.65 10.66
C LEU A 170 -17.63 13.84 9.72
N GLY A 171 -17.59 13.60 8.41
CA GLY A 171 -17.82 14.62 7.39
C GLY A 171 -19.20 15.25 7.48
N SER A 172 -20.23 14.44 7.74
CA SER A 172 -21.59 14.94 7.96
C SER A 172 -21.67 15.88 9.18
N ILE A 173 -20.89 15.62 10.24
CA ILE A 173 -20.78 16.52 11.40
C ILE A 173 -20.09 17.83 11.02
N ILE A 174 -19.05 17.79 10.17
CA ILE A 174 -18.40 18.99 9.63
C ILE A 174 -19.39 19.84 8.85
N VAL A 175 -20.14 19.23 7.92
CA VAL A 175 -21.14 19.93 7.11
C VAL A 175 -22.24 20.52 7.99
N LEU A 176 -22.71 19.78 8.99
CA LEU A 176 -23.70 20.27 9.96
C LEU A 176 -23.19 21.49 10.73
N ALA A 177 -21.95 21.41 11.24
CA ALA A 177 -21.32 22.53 11.94
C ALA A 177 -21.16 23.75 11.03
N ALA A 178 -20.60 23.57 9.83
CA ALA A 178 -20.44 24.65 8.85
C ALA A 178 -21.78 25.31 8.48
N SER A 179 -22.82 24.50 8.26
CA SER A 179 -24.18 24.98 7.99
C SER A 179 -24.76 25.77 9.17
N LEU A 180 -24.56 25.30 10.40
CA LEU A 180 -25.06 25.97 11.60
C LEU A 180 -24.36 27.32 11.82
N PHE A 181 -23.03 27.38 11.71
CA PHE A 181 -22.30 28.65 11.83
C PHE A 181 -22.64 29.64 10.72
N ALA A 182 -22.84 29.16 9.49
CA ALA A 182 -23.32 29.99 8.39
C ALA A 182 -24.67 30.66 8.70
N VAL A 183 -25.60 29.92 9.33
CA VAL A 183 -26.91 30.45 9.74
C VAL A 183 -26.79 31.40 10.94
N LEU A 184 -25.94 31.08 11.91
CA LEU A 184 -25.73 31.94 13.08
C LEU A 184 -25.01 33.26 12.71
N ALA A 185 -24.13 33.21 11.72
CA ALA A 185 -23.42 34.39 11.20
C ALA A 185 -24.24 35.21 10.19
N ARG A 186 -25.54 34.88 10.01
CA ARG A 186 -26.45 35.55 9.07
C ARG A 186 -26.52 37.05 9.36
N GLY A 187 -25.94 37.85 8.47
CA GLY A 187 -25.86 39.31 8.57
C GLY A 187 -24.44 39.86 8.76
N SER A 188 -23.49 39.04 9.20
CA SER A 188 -22.08 39.42 9.38
C SER A 188 -21.17 38.99 8.22
N VAL A 189 -21.56 37.94 7.50
CA VAL A 189 -20.78 37.32 6.41
C VAL A 189 -21.52 37.49 5.09
N SER A 190 -20.79 37.74 4.00
CA SER A 190 -21.42 37.84 2.68
C SER A 190 -22.03 36.49 2.25
N PRO A 191 -23.17 36.49 1.53
CA PRO A 191 -23.78 35.26 1.03
C PRO A 191 -22.83 34.42 0.16
N SER A 192 -21.93 35.07 -0.57
CA SER A 192 -20.93 34.38 -1.40
C SER A 192 -19.88 33.63 -0.57
N MET A 193 -19.41 34.20 0.54
CA MET A 193 -18.46 33.52 1.42
C MET A 193 -19.09 32.33 2.14
N VAL A 194 -20.37 32.45 2.54
CA VAL A 194 -21.14 31.34 3.09
C VAL A 194 -21.29 30.20 2.07
N GLY A 195 -21.66 30.53 0.82
CA GLY A 195 -21.79 29.54 -0.24
C GLY A 195 -20.46 28.81 -0.54
N MET A 196 -19.35 29.55 -0.58
CA MET A 196 -18.01 28.95 -0.72
C MET A 196 -17.68 28.03 0.45
N SER A 197 -17.84 28.49 1.70
CA SER A 197 -17.55 27.68 2.89
C SER A 197 -18.32 26.36 2.90
N LEU A 198 -19.62 26.40 2.56
CA LEU A 198 -20.46 25.22 2.48
C LEU A 198 -20.00 24.24 1.37
N ALA A 199 -19.66 24.76 0.19
CA ALA A 199 -19.18 23.95 -0.92
C ALA A 199 -17.85 23.24 -0.59
N TYR A 200 -16.91 23.93 0.05
CA TYR A 200 -15.66 23.31 0.52
C TYR A 200 -15.89 22.32 1.67
N ALA A 201 -16.83 22.61 2.59
CA ALA A 201 -17.20 21.69 3.67
C ALA A 201 -17.85 20.39 3.16
N LEU A 202 -18.55 20.43 2.02
CA LEU A 202 -19.08 19.22 1.37
C LEU A 202 -17.95 18.39 0.74
N ASN A 203 -17.02 19.03 0.01
CA ASN A 203 -15.93 18.33 -0.67
C ASN A 203 -14.88 17.75 0.30
N ILE A 204 -14.61 18.43 1.41
CA ILE A 204 -13.56 18.01 2.36
C ILE A 204 -13.77 16.58 2.89
N THR A 205 -15.03 16.14 3.01
CA THR A 205 -15.37 14.78 3.46
C THR A 205 -14.86 13.73 2.49
N VAL A 206 -15.08 13.97 1.19
CA VAL A 206 -14.63 13.10 0.11
C VAL A 206 -13.11 13.12 0.02
N ASP A 207 -12.51 14.32 0.08
CA ASP A 207 -11.06 14.50 -0.01
C ASP A 207 -10.33 13.82 1.16
N ILE A 208 -10.83 13.93 2.39
CA ILE A 208 -10.27 13.23 3.56
C ILE A 208 -10.38 11.72 3.39
N THR A 209 -11.50 11.22 2.87
CA THR A 209 -11.70 9.79 2.63
C THR A 209 -10.69 9.24 1.64
N TRP A 210 -10.49 9.95 0.53
CA TRP A 210 -9.45 9.60 -0.45
C TRP A 210 -8.04 9.74 0.12
N LEU A 211 -7.75 10.80 0.86
CA LEU A 211 -6.43 11.01 1.48
C LEU A 211 -6.05 9.83 2.40
N VAL A 212 -6.97 9.41 3.27
CA VAL A 212 -6.73 8.27 4.18
C VAL A 212 -6.46 6.99 3.38
N ARG A 213 -7.20 6.76 2.30
CA ARG A 213 -7.01 5.62 1.41
C ARG A 213 -5.66 5.66 0.72
N CYS A 214 -5.27 6.79 0.14
CA CYS A 214 -3.98 6.97 -0.52
C CYS A 214 -2.81 6.79 0.46
N LEU A 215 -2.94 7.28 1.70
CA LEU A 215 -1.93 7.05 2.75
C LEU A 215 -1.74 5.57 3.07
N CYS A 216 -2.83 4.80 3.11
CA CYS A 216 -2.76 3.35 3.30
C CYS A 216 -2.10 2.67 2.09
N GLU A 217 -2.46 3.05 0.87
CA GLU A 217 -1.91 2.51 -0.37
C GLU A 217 -0.39 2.77 -0.46
N VAL A 218 0.07 3.99 -0.16
CA VAL A 218 1.51 4.30 -0.07
C VAL A 218 2.20 3.42 0.98
N GLN A 219 1.63 3.25 2.18
CA GLN A 219 2.22 2.36 3.19
C GLN A 219 2.32 0.91 2.72
N PHE A 220 1.32 0.41 1.99
CA PHE A 220 1.34 -0.95 1.47
C PHE A 220 2.43 -1.13 0.41
N GLU A 221 2.54 -0.21 -0.54
CA GLU A 221 3.53 -0.30 -1.62
C GLU A 221 4.96 -0.03 -1.11
N MET A 222 5.14 0.74 -0.03
CA MET A 222 6.45 0.93 0.61
C MET A 222 7.06 -0.36 1.18
N VAL A 223 6.26 -1.40 1.45
CA VAL A 223 6.78 -2.72 1.88
C VAL A 223 7.61 -3.37 0.77
N ALA A 224 7.31 -3.11 -0.51
CA ALA A 224 8.12 -3.59 -1.63
C ALA A 224 9.51 -2.91 -1.64
N VAL A 225 9.56 -1.62 -1.30
CA VAL A 225 10.82 -0.87 -1.13
C VAL A 225 11.64 -1.45 0.01
N GLU A 226 11.05 -1.65 1.19
CA GLU A 226 11.72 -2.24 2.36
C GLU A 226 12.36 -3.59 2.05
N ARG A 227 11.64 -4.46 1.33
CA ARG A 227 12.14 -5.78 0.92
C ARG A 227 13.27 -5.71 -0.10
N THR A 228 13.21 -4.74 -1.00
CA THR A 228 14.25 -4.50 -2.01
C THR A 228 15.51 -3.95 -1.34
N ASP A 229 15.34 -3.05 -0.38
CA ASP A 229 16.41 -2.48 0.42
C ASP A 229 17.09 -3.53 1.31
N GLU A 230 16.34 -4.44 1.93
CA GLU A 230 16.88 -5.56 2.71
C GLU A 230 17.90 -6.37 1.89
N TYR A 231 17.59 -6.64 0.61
CA TYR A 231 18.47 -7.39 -0.29
C TYR A 231 19.61 -6.53 -0.84
N SER A 232 19.42 -5.22 -0.92
CA SER A 232 20.45 -4.26 -1.36
C SER A 232 21.51 -4.01 -0.29
N ASN A 233 21.18 -4.26 0.98
CA ASN A 233 22.07 -4.02 2.14
C ASN A 233 22.59 -5.30 2.81
N LYS A 234 22.42 -6.48 2.19
CA LYS A 234 23.01 -7.74 2.69
C LYS A 234 24.53 -7.74 2.55
N ASN A 235 25.22 -8.37 3.52
CA ASN A 235 26.67 -8.50 3.53
C ASN A 235 27.18 -9.20 2.27
N GLN A 236 28.05 -8.51 1.53
CA GLN A 236 28.69 -9.00 0.32
C GLN A 236 29.88 -9.92 0.66
N GLU A 237 30.30 -10.72 -0.32
CA GLU A 237 31.60 -11.38 -0.34
C GLU A 237 32.75 -10.37 -0.33
N ALA A 238 33.95 -10.87 -0.07
CA ALA A 238 35.16 -10.07 -0.08
C ALA A 238 35.34 -9.34 -1.44
N PRO A 239 36.00 -8.18 -1.46
CA PRO A 239 36.25 -7.44 -2.68
C PRO A 239 36.97 -8.30 -3.73
N ASN A 240 36.61 -8.11 -5.00
CA ASN A 240 37.22 -8.83 -6.14
C ASN A 240 38.74 -8.59 -6.25
N PHE A 241 39.23 -7.48 -5.68
CA PHE A 241 40.64 -7.11 -5.66
C PHE A 241 41.04 -6.82 -4.22
N THR A 242 42.11 -7.48 -3.77
CA THR A 242 42.76 -7.19 -2.50
C THR A 242 44.05 -6.43 -2.76
N ASP A 243 44.31 -5.38 -1.99
CA ASP A 243 45.59 -4.63 -2.03
C ASP A 243 46.79 -5.43 -1.48
N VAL A 244 46.57 -6.72 -1.16
CA VAL A 244 47.61 -7.63 -0.69
C VAL A 244 48.34 -8.19 -1.93
N PRO A 245 49.62 -7.86 -2.13
CA PRO A 245 50.40 -8.45 -3.21
C PRO A 245 50.53 -9.96 -2.96
N LEU A 246 50.06 -10.76 -3.91
CA LEU A 246 50.25 -12.20 -3.88
C LEU A 246 51.75 -12.51 -3.98
N PRO A 247 52.29 -13.43 -3.16
CA PRO A 247 53.67 -13.90 -3.31
C PRO A 247 53.92 -14.45 -4.71
N GLU A 248 55.15 -14.29 -5.25
CA GLU A 248 55.52 -14.80 -6.58
C GLU A 248 55.30 -16.32 -6.75
N ASN A 249 55.29 -17.06 -5.65
CA ASN A 249 55.09 -18.50 -5.60
C ASN A 249 53.64 -18.91 -5.26
N TRP A 250 52.64 -18.04 -5.42
CA TRP A 250 51.24 -18.39 -5.16
C TRP A 250 50.56 -19.06 -6.36
N PRO A 251 49.74 -20.13 -6.17
CA PRO A 251 49.59 -20.91 -4.95
C PRO A 251 50.73 -21.96 -4.85
N ALA A 252 51.49 -21.94 -3.75
CA ALA A 252 52.68 -22.80 -3.60
C ALA A 252 52.32 -24.29 -3.45
N GLN A 253 51.13 -24.57 -2.93
CA GLN A 253 50.51 -25.89 -2.87
C GLN A 253 48.99 -25.67 -3.02
N GLY A 254 48.39 -26.37 -3.99
CA GLY A 254 46.96 -26.28 -4.30
C GLY A 254 46.09 -27.13 -3.39
#